data_AF-A0A382D2D2-F1
#
_entry.id   AF-A0A382D2D2-F1
#
_cell.length_a   1.000
_cell.length_b   1.000
_cell.length_c   1.000
_cell.angle_alpha   90.00
_cell.angle_beta   90.00
_cell.angle_gamma   90.00
#
_symmetry.space_group_name_H-M   'P 1'
#
loop_
_entity.id
_entity.type
_entity.pdbx_description
1 polymer ?
#
loop_
_entity_poly.entity_id
_entity_poly.type
_entity_poly.pdbx_seq_one_letter_code
_entity_poly.pdbx_strand_id
1 'polypeptide(L)' 'MITYWVKYKLPNQWFWRKIDNIKEDGIVEETGQRWFFDKYNKRTEIPNTCLFIFSELRHELILDITEKNKAGIPTGMSPH' A
#
# COMPACT_ATOMS: atom_id res chain seq x y z
N MET A 1 12.44 -0.58 9.26
CA MET A 1 11.09 -0.74 8.71
C MET A 1 11.22 -0.71 7.20
N ILE A 2 10.85 -1.80 6.51
CA ILE A 2 10.81 -1.81 5.05
C ILE A 2 9.73 -0.81 4.64
N THR A 3 10.04 0.07 3.70
CA THR A 3 9.04 0.93 3.07
C THR A 3 9.25 0.86 1.57
N TYR A 4 8.19 1.11 0.83
CA TYR A 4 8.18 0.91 -0.60
C TYR A 4 7.61 2.15 -1.31
N TRP A 5 7.67 2.18 -2.64
CA TRP A 5 7.04 3.23 -3.43
C TRP A 5 5.99 2.65 -4.39
N VAL A 6 4.98 3.46 -4.70
CA VAL A 6 4.01 3.17 -5.75
C VAL A 6 3.94 4.34 -6.72
N LYS A 7 3.92 4.05 -8.01
CA LYS A 7 3.52 5.00 -9.04
C LYS A 7 2.09 4.72 -9.42
N TYR A 8 1.31 5.78 -9.62
CA TYR A 8 -0.06 5.65 -10.11
C TYR A 8 -0.34 6.63 -11.24
N LYS A 9 -1.23 6.23 -12.14
CA LYS A 9 -1.74 7.06 -13.23
C LYS A 9 -3.26 7.05 -13.21
N LEU A 10 -3.84 8.25 -13.07
CA LEU A 10 -5.30 8.43 -13.14
C LEU A 10 -5.80 8.16 -14.57
N PRO A 11 -7.07 7.73 -14.73
CA PRO A 11 -7.71 7.67 -16.04
C PRO A 11 -7.56 9.01 -16.77
N ASN A 12 -7.26 8.95 -18.07
CA ASN A 12 -7.09 10.12 -18.94
C ASN A 12 -5.94 11.08 -18.55
N GLN A 13 -5.06 10.70 -17.61
CA GLN A 13 -3.83 11.43 -17.32
C GLN A 13 -2.61 10.77 -17.98
N TRP A 14 -1.71 11.61 -18.47
CA TRP A 14 -0.47 11.18 -19.14
C TRP A 14 0.70 11.06 -18.15
N PHE A 15 0.63 11.77 -17.03
CA PHE A 15 1.70 11.82 -16.04
C PHE A 15 1.50 10.79 -14.93
N TRP A 16 2.58 10.08 -14.62
CA TRP A 16 2.65 9.24 -13.43
C TRP A 16 2.91 10.10 -12.21
N ARG A 17 2.16 9.85 -11.15
CA ARG A 17 2.42 10.38 -9.80
C ARG A 17 3.09 9.30 -8.97
N LYS A 18 3.86 9.70 -7.96
CA LYS A 18 4.59 8.77 -7.09
C LYS A 18 4.22 9.04 -5.63
N ILE A 19 4.02 7.98 -4.86
CA ILE A 19 3.99 8.01 -3.40
C ILE A 19 5.19 7.21 -2.90
N ASP A 20 5.96 7.81 -2.02
CA ASP A 20 7.16 7.25 -1.41
C ASP A 20 6.95 6.95 0.07
N ASN A 21 7.83 6.14 0.65
CA ASN A 21 7.83 5.77 2.07
C ASN A 21 6.52 5.10 2.54
N ILE A 22 5.88 4.32 1.66
CA ILE A 22 4.68 3.56 2.02
C ILE A 22 5.08 2.42 2.94
N LYS A 23 4.40 2.31 4.07
CA LYS A 23 4.58 1.21 5.02
C LYS A 23 3.43 0.21 5.02
N GLU A 24 2.26 0.63 4.52
CA GLU A 24 1.04 -0.17 4.59
C GLU A 24 0.10 0.27 3.46
N ASP A 25 -0.61 -0.70 2.87
CA ASP A 25 -1.64 -0.46 1.88
C ASP A 25 -2.77 -1.46 1.99
N GLY A 26 -3.94 -1.08 1.50
CA GLY A 26 -5.10 -1.96 1.42
C GLY A 26 -6.15 -1.42 0.48
N ILE A 27 -7.25 -2.16 0.36
CA ILE A 27 -8.39 -1.81 -0.48
C ILE A 27 -9.61 -1.64 0.43
N VAL A 28 -10.37 -0.57 0.22
CA VAL A 28 -11.72 -0.42 0.74
C VAL A 28 -12.68 -0.98 -0.30
N GLU A 29 -13.28 -2.13 -0.04
CA GLU A 29 -14.15 -2.80 -1.01
C GLU A 29 -15.43 -2.00 -1.29
N GLU A 30 -15.99 -1.32 -0.28
CA GLU A 30 -17.25 -0.58 -0.43
C GLU A 30 -17.12 0.64 -1.35
N THR A 31 -15.95 1.28 -1.35
CA THR A 31 -15.71 2.50 -2.14
C THR A 31 -14.84 2.27 -3.37
N GLY A 32 -14.28 1.06 -3.52
CA GLY A 32 -13.34 0.74 -4.59
C GLY A 32 -12.08 1.62 -4.56
N GLN A 33 -11.63 2.01 -3.36
CA GLN A 33 -10.42 2.84 -3.21
C GLN A 33 -9.28 2.04 -2.60
N ARG A 34 -8.05 2.31 -3.06
CA ARG A 34 -6.83 1.85 -2.43
C ARG A 34 -6.31 2.93 -1.50
N TRP A 35 -6.03 2.57 -0.27
CA TRP A 35 -5.40 3.45 0.70
C TRP A 35 -3.92 3.08 0.89
N PHE A 36 -3.12 4.09 1.22
CA PHE A 36 -1.70 3.98 1.51
C PHE A 36 -1.37 4.78 2.75
N PHE A 37 -0.72 4.16 3.73
CA PHE A 37 -0.11 4.88 4.85
C PHE A 37 1.38 5.05 4.63
N ASP A 38 1.86 6.27 4.82
CA ASP A 38 3.28 6.56 4.88
C ASP A 38 3.88 6.33 6.29
N LYS A 39 5.19 6.48 6.41
CA LYS A 39 5.91 6.40 7.69
C LYS A 39 5.43 7.40 8.77
N TYR A 40 4.69 8.44 8.39
CA TYR A 40 4.13 9.44 9.29
C TYR A 40 2.65 9.19 9.62
N ASN A 41 2.10 8.03 9.27
CA ASN A 41 0.67 7.70 9.40
C ASN A 41 -0.26 8.60 8.57
N LYS A 42 0.24 9.26 7.53
CA LYS A 42 -0.60 10.00 6.61
C LYS A 42 -1.25 9.03 5.63
N ARG A 43 -2.58 9.05 5.57
CA ARG A 43 -3.39 8.26 4.62
C ARG A 43 -3.51 9.00 3.29
N THR A 44 -3.23 8.30 2.21
CA THR A 44 -3.55 8.74 0.84
C THR A 44 -4.48 7.73 0.22
N GLU A 45 -5.61 8.18 -0.35
CA GLU A 45 -6.57 7.31 -1.02
C GLU A 45 -6.57 7.58 -2.52
N ILE A 46 -6.58 6.50 -3.29
CA ILE A 46 -6.56 6.53 -4.76
C ILE A 46 -7.63 5.57 -5.28
N PRO A 47 -8.47 5.97 -6.24
CA PRO A 47 -9.43 5.07 -6.88
C PRO A 47 -8.74 3.82 -7.46
N ASN A 48 -9.31 2.63 -7.26
CA ASN A 48 -8.78 1.38 -7.86
C ASN A 48 -8.87 1.36 -9.39
N THR A 49 -9.61 2.30 -9.99
CA THR A 49 -9.66 2.49 -11.45
C THR A 49 -8.34 3.05 -12.01
N CYS A 50 -7.38 3.43 -11.17
CA CYS A 50 -6.05 3.87 -11.60
C CYS A 50 -5.17 2.71 -12.03
N LEU A 51 -4.16 3.01 -12.86
CA LEU A 51 -3.05 2.10 -13.09
C LEU A 51 -2.03 2.25 -11.96
N PHE A 52 -1.53 1.15 -11.43
CA PHE A 52 -0.54 1.12 -10.35
C PHE A 52 0.71 0.35 -10.76
N ILE A 53 1.89 0.87 -10.40
CA ILE A 53 3.17 0.19 -10.50
C ILE A 53 3.81 0.22 -9.12
N PHE A 54 3.96 -0.96 -8.53
CA PHE A 54 4.57 -1.12 -7.22
C PHE A 54 6.06 -1.40 -7.36
N SER A 55 6.86 -0.89 -6.42
CA SER A 55 8.25 -1.31 -6.31
C SER A 55 8.36 -2.76 -5.84
N GLU A 56 9.45 -3.43 -6.20
CA GLU A 56 9.78 -4.80 -5.76
C GLU A 56 9.75 -4.96 -4.24
N LEU A 57 10.14 -3.92 -3.50
CA LEU A 57 10.10 -3.87 -2.02
C LEU A 57 8.71 -4.08 -1.42
N ARG A 58 7.62 -3.89 -2.18
CA ARG A 58 6.28 -4.21 -1.67
C ARG A 58 6.14 -5.71 -1.41
N HIS A 59 6.75 -6.55 -2.25
CA HIS A 59 6.73 -7.99 -2.06
C HIS A 59 7.45 -8.38 -0.77
N GLU A 60 8.63 -7.82 -0.53
CA GLU A 60 9.39 -8.04 0.71
C GLU A 60 8.59 -7.63 1.96
N LEU A 61 7.87 -6.51 1.88
CA LEU A 61 7.01 -6.05 2.98
C LEU A 61 5.85 -7.03 3.26
N ILE A 62 5.21 -7.57 2.21
CA ILE A 62 4.15 -8.57 2.36
C ILE A 62 4.69 -9.87 2.96
N LEU A 63 5.89 -10.30 2.55
CA LEU A 63 6.56 -11.47 3.11
C LEU A 63 6.86 -11.27 4.60
N ASP A 64 7.48 -10.16 4.98
CA ASP A 64 7.80 -9.82 6.38
C ASP A 64 6.55 -9.80 7.26
N ILE A 65 5.44 -9.22 6.77
CA ILE A 65 4.14 -9.25 7.46
C ILE A 65 3.63 -10.69 7.63
N THR A 66 3.67 -11.48 6.56
CA THR A 66 3.17 -12.85 6.55
C THR A 66 3.97 -13.75 7.50
N GLU A 67 5.29 -13.60 7.54
CA GLU A 67 6.17 -14.32 8.44
C GLU A 67 5.92 -13.95 9.91
N LYS A 68 5.77 -12.66 10.20
CA LYS A 68 5.43 -12.19 11.56
C LYS A 68 4.08 -12.71 12.04
N ASN A 69 3.08 -12.73 11.16
CA ASN A 69 1.77 -13.28 11.47
C ASN A 69 1.81 -14.80 11.73
N LYS A 70 2.61 -15.54 10.96
CA LYS A 70 2.84 -16.99 11.20
C LYS A 70 3.57 -17.26 12.51
N ALA A 71 4.46 -16.38 12.92
CA ALA A 71 5.21 -16.48 14.19
C ALA A 71 4.36 -16.14 15.43
N GLY A 72 3.08 -15.78 15.27
CA GLY A 72 2.21 -15.40 16.38
C GLY A 72 2.60 -14.07 17.04
N ILE A 73 3.46 -13.27 16.39
CA ILE A 73 3.78 -11.92 16.85
C ILE A 73 2.59 -11.04 16.43
N PRO A 74 1.89 -10.39 17.37
CA PRO A 74 0.78 -9.51 17.04
C PRO A 74 1.33 -8.32 16.26
N THR A 75 1.27 -8.40 14.94
CA THR A 75 1.23 -7.19 14.13
C THR A 75 -0.15 -6.62 14.36
N GLY A 76 -0.26 -5.35 14.74
CA GLY A 76 -1.53 -4.70 15.08
C GLY A 76 -2.49 -4.51 13.90
N MET A 77 -2.54 -5.47 12.97
CA MET A 77 -3.48 -5.55 11.86
C MET A 77 -4.66 -6.40 12.30
N SER A 78 -5.71 -5.73 12.80
CA SER A 78 -7.03 -6.34 12.88
C SER A 78 -7.52 -6.61 11.45
N PRO A 79 -7.92 -7.85 11.10
CA PRO A 79 -8.71 -8.08 9.92
C PRO A 79 -10.12 -7.52 10.19
N HIS A 80 -10.55 -6.56 9.37
CA HIS A 80 -11.96 -6.16 9.25
C HIS A 80 -12.42 -6.52 7.86
#